data_AF-A0A2R6CRU8-F1
#
_entry.id   AF-A0A2R6CRU8-F1
#
_cell.length_a   1.000
_cell.length_b   1.000
_cell.length_c   1.000
_cell.angle_alpha   90.00
_cell.angle_beta   90.00
_cell.angle_gamma   90.00
#
_symmetry.space_group_name_H-M   'P 1'
#
loop_
_entity.id
_entity.type
_entity.pdbx_description
1 polymer ?
#
loop_
_entity_poly.entity_id
_entity_poly.type
_entity_poly.pdbx_seq_one_letter_code
_entity_poly.pdbx_strand_id
1 'polypeptide(L)' 'MNDSEAVDGLKRLGLTTYEARVFLGLQKLGSGTANEVSDVVDVPRSQVYGAAEDLETRDAGIPPRNPE' A
#
# COMPACT_ATOMS: atom_id res chain seq x y z
N MET A 1 -7.50 17.29 -2.62
CA MET A 1 -6.39 16.43 -3.06
C MET A 1 -7.02 15.24 -3.75
N ASN A 2 -6.81 15.07 -5.05
CA ASN A 2 -7.38 13.95 -5.79
C ASN A 2 -6.60 12.67 -5.50
N ASP A 3 -7.24 11.51 -5.56
CA ASP A 3 -6.60 10.20 -5.33
C ASP A 3 -5.35 10.00 -6.20
N SER A 4 -5.37 10.53 -7.43
CA SER A 4 -4.22 10.51 -8.35
C SER A 4 -3.03 11.35 -7.85
N GLU A 5 -3.27 12.52 -7.26
CA GLU A 5 -2.20 13.38 -6.72
C GLU A 5 -1.54 12.75 -5.49
N ALA A 6 -2.34 12.07 -4.67
CA ALA A 6 -1.85 11.32 -3.52
C ALA A 6 -1.02 10.11 -3.98
N VAL A 7 -1.47 9.37 -5.01
CA VAL A 7 -0.70 8.28 -5.62
C VAL A 7 0.62 8.77 -6.18
N ASP A 8 0.65 9.90 -6.89
CA ASP A 8 1.91 10.45 -7.41
C ASP A 8 2.84 10.96 -6.29
N GLY A 9 2.29 11.47 -5.19
CA GLY A 9 3.05 11.78 -3.98
C GLY A 9 3.73 10.56 -3.38
N LEU A 10 2.97 9.47 -3.22
CA LEU A 10 3.45 8.20 -2.70
C LEU A 10 4.50 7.56 -3.62
N LYS A 11 4.32 7.66 -4.94
CA LYS A 11 5.32 7.21 -5.91
C LYS A 11 6.64 7.95 -5.80
N ARG A 12 6.62 9.25 -5.50
CA ARG A 12 7.85 10.03 -5.23
C ARG A 12 8.57 9.60 -3.95
N LEU A 13 7.86 8.98 -3.01
CA LEU A 13 8.44 8.36 -1.80
C LEU A 13 8.97 6.94 -2.08
N GLY A 14 8.92 6.49 -3.34
CA GLY A 14 9.40 5.19 -3.78
C GLY A 14 8.37 4.07 -3.64
N LEU A 15 7.08 4.38 -3.51
CA LEU A 15 6.02 3.37 -3.57
C LEU A 15 5.69 3.05 -5.03
N THR A 16 5.36 1.80 -5.31
CA THR A 16 4.71 1.42 -6.56
C THR A 16 3.30 1.97 -6.62
N THR A 17 2.70 1.95 -7.81
CA THR A 17 1.31 2.40 -8.00
C THR A 17 0.33 1.54 -7.19
N TYR A 18 0.63 0.26 -7.00
CA TYR A 18 -0.20 -0.65 -6.19
C TYR A 18 -0.07 -0.36 -4.69
N GLU A 19 1.15 -0.25 -4.17
CA GLU A 19 1.38 0.13 -2.77
C GLU A 19 0.73 1.49 -2.46
N ALA A 20 0.84 2.45 -3.37
CA ALA A 20 0.24 3.77 -3.20
C ALA A 20 -1.30 3.69 -3.12
N ARG A 21 -1.94 2.85 -3.95
CA ARG A 21 -3.39 2.65 -3.90
C ARG A 21 -3.84 1.92 -2.63
N VAL A 22 -3.10 0.90 -2.22
CA VAL A 22 -3.37 0.14 -0.99
C VAL A 22 -3.23 1.05 0.24
N PHE A 23 -2.16 1.86 0.30
CA PHE A 23 -1.95 2.85 1.36
C PHE A 23 -3.08 3.89 1.42
N LEU A 24 -3.55 4.34 0.25
CA LEU A 24 -4.68 5.26 0.17
C LEU A 24 -5.99 4.61 0.63
N GLY A 25 -6.23 3.35 0.25
CA GLY A 25 -7.38 2.56 0.70
C GLY A 25 -7.39 2.36 2.21
N LEU A 26 -6.23 2.03 2.78
CA LEU A 26 -6.02 1.95 4.23
C LEU A 26 -6.33 3.28 4.92
N GLN A 27 -5.83 4.41 4.39
CA GLN A 27 -6.12 5.72 4.96
C GLN A 27 -7.59 6.14 4.84
N LYS A 28 -8.28 5.73 3.78
CA LYS A 28 -9.73 5.97 3.63
C LYS A 28 -10.57 5.12 4.59
N LEU A 29 -10.13 3.89 4.86
CA LEU A 29 -10.76 3.00 5.84
C LEU A 29 -10.43 3.41 7.29
N GLY A 30 -9.31 4.08 7.52
CA GLY A 30 -8.80 4.50 8.83
C GLY A 30 -8.21 3.35 9.65
N SER A 31 -8.86 2.19 9.64
CA SER A 31 -8.38 0.91 10.15
C SER A 31 -9.26 -0.18 9.57
N GLY A 32 -8.67 -1.23 9.00
CA GLY A 32 -9.43 -2.29 8.36
C GLY A 32 -8.54 -3.48 8.02
N THR A 33 -9.15 -4.63 7.84
CA THR A 33 -8.46 -5.85 7.44
C THR A 33 -8.04 -5.78 5.96
N ALA A 34 -7.07 -6.60 5.56
CA ALA A 34 -6.67 -6.74 4.16
C ALA A 34 -7.84 -7.10 3.22
N ASN A 35 -8.92 -7.68 3.75
CA ASN A 35 -10.15 -7.95 3.00
C ASN A 35 -10.89 -6.66 2.66
N GLU A 36 -11.14 -5.83 3.68
CA GLU A 36 -11.87 -4.57 3.51
C GLU A 36 -11.13 -3.62 2.58
N VAL A 37 -9.80 -3.59 2.67
CA VAL A 37 -8.96 -2.83 1.74
C VAL A 37 -9.09 -3.37 0.32
N SER A 38 -9.03 -4.70 0.16
CA SER A 38 -9.19 -5.38 -1.14
C SER A 38 -10.52 -5.02 -1.81
N ASP A 39 -11.61 -5.01 -1.05
CA ASP A 39 -12.94 -4.60 -1.51
C ASP A 39 -13.00 -3.11 -1.90
N VAL A 40 -12.30 -2.23 -1.17
CA VAL A 40 -12.30 -0.77 -1.45
C VAL A 40 -11.43 -0.39 -2.64
N VAL A 41 -10.27 -1.04 -2.81
CA VAL A 41 -9.31 -0.69 -3.86
C VAL A 41 -9.47 -1.51 -5.14
N ASP A 42 -10.38 -2.49 -5.16
CA ASP A 42 -10.58 -3.45 -6.27
C ASP A 42 -9.26 -4.15 -6.66
N VAL A 43 -8.48 -4.52 -5.65
CA VAL A 43 -7.19 -5.21 -5.80
C VAL A 43 -7.27 -6.54 -5.05
N PRO A 44 -6.77 -7.66 -5.60
CA PRO A 44 -6.81 -8.95 -4.90
C PRO A 44 -6.13 -8.89 -3.54
N ARG A 45 -6.71 -9.58 -2.56
CA ARG A 45 -6.20 -9.63 -1.18
C ARG A 45 -4.72 -10.05 -1.07
N SER A 46 -4.24 -10.92 -1.97
CA SER A 46 -2.82 -11.32 -1.99
C SER A 46 -1.89 -10.14 -2.29
N GLN A 47 -2.27 -9.24 -3.20
CA GLN A 47 -1.51 -8.03 -3.50
C GLN A 47 -1.62 -7.00 -2.39
N VAL A 48 -2.77 -6.93 -1.72
CA VAL A 48 -2.95 -6.09 -0.53
C VAL A 48 -2.03 -6.54 0.60
N TYR A 49 -1.91 -7.84 0.84
CA TYR A 49 -0.96 -8.38 1.83
C TYR A 49 0.49 -8.05 1.47
N GLY A 50 0.91 -8.28 0.23
CA GLY A 50 2.27 -7.93 -0.20
C GLY A 50 2.57 -6.44 -0.02
N ALA A 51 1.67 -5.58 -0.48
CA ALA A 51 1.81 -4.14 -0.30
C ALA A 51 1.79 -3.72 1.18
N ALA A 52 0.94 -4.31 2.03
CA ALA A 52 0.90 -4.01 3.45
C ALA A 52 2.19 -4.45 4.17
N GLU A 53 2.72 -5.61 3.81
CA GLU A 53 3.97 -6.15 4.36
C GLU A 53 5.18 -5.31 3.92
N ASP A 54 5.20 -4.85 2.66
CA ASP A 54 6.21 -3.92 2.14
C ASP A 54 6.14 -2.57 2.86
N LEU A 55 4.94 -2.05 3.10
CA LEU A 55 4.72 -0.80 3.84
C LEU A 55 5.18 -0.91 5.31
N GLU A 56 4.85 -2.02 5.97
CA GLU A 56 5.27 -2.28 7.37
C GLU A 56 6.79 -2.46 7.48
N THR A 57 7.38 -3.18 6.52
CA THR A 57 8.84 -3.39 6.43
C THR A 57 9.58 -2.06 6.23
N ARG A 58 9.02 -1.17 5.41
CA ARG A 58 9.57 0.18 5.14
C ARG A 58 9.46 1.10 6.35
N ASP A 59 8.37 1.06 7.12
CA ASP A 59 8.21 1.83 8.36
C ASP A 59 9.20 1.36 9.45
N ALA A 60 9.43 0.05 9.53
CA ALA A 60 10.39 -0.55 10.45
C ALA A 60 11.87 -0.26 10.10
N GLY A 61 12.16 0.35 8.95
CA GLY A 61 13.52 0.61 8.48
C GLY A 61 14.30 -0.66 8.14
N ILE A 62 13.62 -1.79 7.97
CA ILE A 62 14.22 -3.06 7.57
C ILE A 62 14.23 -3.05 6.03
N PRO A 63 15.39 -3.14 5.36
CA PRO A 63 15.41 -3.24 3.90
C PRO A 63 14.71 -4.52 3.45
N PRO A 64 13.99 -4.51 2.31
CA PRO A 64 13.35 -5.72 1.80
C PRO A 64 14.40 -6.82 1.64
N ARG A 65 14.18 -7.96 2.29
CA ARG A 65 15.01 -9.16 2.09
C ARG A 65 14.69 -9.70 0.71
N ASN A 66 15.40 -9.23 -0.30
CA ASN A 66 15.46 -9.90 -1.59
C ASN A 66 16.45 -11.07 -1.46
N PRO A 67 16.02 -12.34 -1.55
CA PRO A 67 16.95 -13.43 -1.79
C PRO A 67 17.33 -13.39 -3.27
N GLU A 68 18.62 -13.17 -3.54
CA GLU A 68 19.22 -13.45 -4.86
C GLU A 68 19.31 -14.96 -5.09
#